data_AF-A0AAV5HCT4-F1
#
_entry.id   AF-A0AAV5HCT4-F1
#
_cell.length_a   1.000
_cell.length_b   1.000
_cell.length_c   1.000
_cell.angle_alpha   90.00
_cell.angle_beta   90.00
_cell.angle_gamma   90.00
#
_symmetry.space_group_name_H-M   'P 1'
#
loop_
_entity.id
_entity.type
_entity.pdbx_description
1 polymer ?
#
loop_
_entity_poly.entity_id
_entity_poly.type
_entity_poly.pdbx_seq_one_letter_code
_entity_poly.pdbx_strand_id
1 'polypeptide(L)'
;MNNEKMGKFISEMRKSQNLTQKDLASRLEITDKAISKWERGISCPDISLLIPLAQILGVTTSELLNGEKGASPEKSGEALVEETLLYSDKSAAQKLDRARGMIFTFLSSSFILAAVICFICDFCIAGQLTWSYLVAFSLLFGWLLLLPLFKARGHIIRNLLLALSLTAIPYLAVLSRLLGLPVLYKMGTVISVISLLGLWCIYLSFSKITHRKLYAAGILLLVIIPVMWGINYTVSFFLRQPLDASTKFVDSLTTLALLVSAAYCFGKEFLRSRKQ
;
A
#
# COMPACT_ATOMS: atom_id res chain seq x y z
N MET A 1 -18.59 -17.38 -12.26
CA MET A 1 -19.56 -16.26 -12.31
C MET A 1 -19.18 -15.33 -13.46
N ASN A 2 -20.04 -15.16 -14.46
CA ASN A 2 -19.77 -14.34 -15.63
C ASN A 2 -20.62 -13.06 -15.52
N ASN A 3 -20.00 -11.91 -15.16
CA ASN A 3 -20.69 -10.62 -15.02
C ASN A 3 -21.48 -10.25 -16.30
N GLU A 4 -21.02 -10.73 -17.46
CA GLU A 4 -21.72 -10.56 -18.73
C GLU A 4 -23.03 -11.36 -18.79
N LYS A 5 -23.10 -12.56 -18.20
CA LYS A 5 -24.34 -13.36 -18.14
C LYS A 5 -25.39 -12.65 -17.29
N MET A 6 -25.03 -12.25 -16.07
CA MET A 6 -25.92 -11.49 -15.19
C MET A 6 -26.36 -10.17 -15.83
N GLY A 7 -25.43 -9.43 -16.46
CA GLY A 7 -25.74 -8.19 -17.16
C GLY A 7 -26.75 -8.37 -18.31
N LYS A 8 -26.54 -9.38 -19.14
CA LYS A 8 -27.49 -9.74 -20.21
C LYS A 8 -28.84 -10.12 -19.65
N PHE A 9 -28.88 -10.95 -18.61
CA PHE A 9 -30.11 -11.37 -17.95
C PHE A 9 -30.90 -10.18 -17.36
N ILE A 10 -30.22 -9.23 -16.72
CA ILE A 10 -30.83 -7.98 -16.24
C ILE A 10 -31.44 -7.20 -17.42
N SER A 11 -30.72 -7.07 -18.53
CA SER A 11 -31.20 -6.36 -19.73
C SER A 11 -32.42 -7.05 -20.33
N GLU A 12 -32.40 -8.38 -20.42
CA GLU A 12 -33.50 -9.20 -20.95
C GLU A 12 -34.75 -9.10 -20.08
N MET A 13 -34.60 -9.27 -18.75
CA MET A 13 -35.72 -9.16 -17.82
C MET A 13 -36.30 -7.73 -17.80
N ARG A 14 -35.46 -6.70 -17.82
CA ARG A 14 -35.92 -5.31 -17.91
C ARG A 14 -36.74 -5.07 -19.19
N LYS A 15 -36.23 -5.53 -20.34
CA LYS A 15 -36.92 -5.38 -21.63
C LYS A 15 -38.23 -6.17 -21.68
N SER A 16 -38.28 -7.35 -21.06
CA SER A 16 -39.51 -8.15 -20.97
C SER A 16 -40.65 -7.45 -20.21
N GLN A 17 -40.30 -6.52 -19.32
CA GLN A 17 -41.25 -5.69 -18.56
C GLN A 17 -41.47 -4.30 -19.18
N ASN A 18 -40.95 -4.03 -20.39
CA ASN A 18 -41.01 -2.72 -21.07
C ASN A 18 -40.45 -1.54 -20.25
N LEU A 19 -39.55 -1.79 -19.30
CA LEU A 19 -38.92 -0.74 -18.50
C LEU A 19 -37.75 -0.13 -19.27
N THR A 20 -37.54 1.19 -19.23
CA THR A 20 -36.27 1.78 -19.68
C THR A 20 -35.18 1.66 -18.60
N GLN A 21 -33.91 1.88 -18.97
CA GLN A 21 -32.83 1.91 -17.98
C GLN A 21 -33.07 3.01 -16.92
N LYS A 22 -33.70 4.12 -17.32
CA LYS A 22 -34.07 5.22 -16.43
C LYS A 22 -35.17 4.80 -15.45
N ASP A 23 -36.18 4.07 -15.91
CA ASP A 23 -37.28 3.62 -15.05
C ASP A 23 -36.81 2.61 -14.01
N LEU A 24 -35.97 1.65 -14.41
CA LEU A 24 -35.37 0.69 -13.49
C LEU A 24 -34.46 1.39 -12.46
N ALA A 25 -33.69 2.38 -12.91
CA ALA A 25 -32.83 3.17 -12.02
C ALA A 25 -33.63 4.00 -11.01
N SER A 26 -34.74 4.62 -11.44
CA SER A 26 -35.64 5.36 -10.56
C SER A 26 -36.29 4.48 -9.49
N ARG A 27 -36.69 3.25 -9.83
CA ARG A 27 -37.25 2.29 -8.85
C ARG A 27 -36.22 1.77 -7.83
N LEU A 28 -34.93 1.84 -8.15
CA LEU A 28 -33.82 1.41 -7.29
C LEU A 28 -33.10 2.58 -6.62
N GLU A 29 -33.58 3.82 -6.81
CA GLU A 29 -32.98 5.06 -6.29
C GLU A 29 -31.49 5.24 -6.66
N ILE A 30 -31.12 4.83 -7.88
CA ILE A 30 -29.76 4.92 -8.42
C ILE A 30 -29.73 5.63 -9.77
N THR A 31 -28.53 5.85 -10.30
CA THR A 31 -28.34 6.44 -11.63
C THR A 31 -28.55 5.40 -12.75
N ASP A 32 -29.14 5.83 -13.86
CA ASP A 32 -29.25 5.08 -15.12
C ASP A 32 -27.88 4.59 -15.63
N LYS A 33 -26.82 5.37 -15.40
CA LYS A 33 -25.43 4.98 -15.68
C LYS A 33 -24.99 3.72 -14.93
N ALA A 34 -25.50 3.47 -13.73
CA ALA A 34 -25.20 2.26 -12.96
C ALA A 34 -25.83 1.03 -13.65
N ILE A 35 -27.11 1.11 -14.00
CA ILE A 35 -27.83 0.07 -14.76
C ILE A 35 -27.09 -0.23 -16.08
N SER A 36 -26.69 0.80 -16.82
CA SER A 36 -25.93 0.65 -18.08
C SER A 36 -24.59 -0.08 -17.90
N LYS A 37 -23.91 0.09 -16.76
CA LYS A 37 -22.67 -0.65 -16.47
C LYS A 37 -22.94 -2.10 -16.08
N TRP A 38 -24.05 -2.37 -15.39
CA TRP A 38 -24.49 -3.73 -15.06
C TRP A 38 -24.86 -4.52 -16.30
N GLU A 39 -25.69 -3.96 -17.18
CA GLU A 39 -26.14 -4.61 -18.40
C GLU A 39 -24.98 -4.96 -19.36
N ARG A 40 -23.86 -4.20 -19.28
CA ARG A 40 -22.64 -4.43 -20.06
C ARG A 40 -21.59 -5.30 -19.35
N GLY A 41 -21.87 -5.79 -18.15
CA GLY A 41 -20.93 -6.59 -17.35
C GLY A 41 -19.72 -5.83 -16.81
N ILE A 42 -19.68 -4.50 -16.93
CA ILE A 42 -18.57 -3.62 -16.50
C ILE A 42 -18.53 -3.53 -14.96
N SER A 43 -19.71 -3.55 -14.33
CA SER A 43 -19.86 -3.63 -12.88
C SER A 43 -21.01 -4.55 -12.52
N CYS A 44 -21.12 -4.94 -11.27
CA CYS A 44 -22.28 -5.67 -10.72
C CYS A 44 -23.08 -4.77 -9.77
N PRO A 45 -24.30 -5.20 -9.38
CA PRO A 45 -25.06 -4.97 -8.14
C PRO A 45 -24.49 -4.02 -7.06
N ASP A 46 -25.20 -3.75 -5.98
CA ASP A 46 -24.59 -3.90 -4.64
C ASP A 46 -25.40 -5.00 -3.93
N ILE A 47 -24.90 -5.55 -2.83
CA ILE A 47 -25.59 -6.64 -2.13
C ILE A 47 -26.93 -6.18 -1.59
N SER A 48 -26.97 -4.93 -1.13
CA SER A 48 -28.19 -4.26 -0.72
C SER A 48 -29.18 -4.07 -1.87
N LEU A 49 -28.70 -4.05 -3.12
CA LEU A 49 -29.52 -3.85 -4.32
C LEU A 49 -29.93 -5.17 -4.98
N LEU A 50 -29.31 -6.30 -4.64
CA LEU A 50 -29.63 -7.61 -5.20
C LEU A 50 -31.08 -8.03 -4.88
N ILE A 51 -31.53 -7.83 -3.63
CA ILE A 51 -32.90 -8.16 -3.21
C ILE A 51 -33.93 -7.25 -3.88
N PRO A 52 -33.82 -5.90 -3.81
CA PRO A 52 -34.74 -4.99 -4.52
C PRO A 52 -34.77 -5.21 -6.03
N LEU A 53 -33.61 -5.45 -6.65
CA LEU A 53 -33.50 -5.69 -8.10
C LEU A 53 -34.22 -6.97 -8.51
N ALA A 54 -34.03 -8.06 -7.75
CA ALA A 54 -34.73 -9.32 -7.96
C ALA A 54 -36.26 -9.15 -7.85
N GLN A 55 -36.72 -8.41 -6.83
CA GLN A 55 -38.14 -8.09 -6.63
C GLN A 55 -38.75 -7.30 -7.80
N ILE A 56 -38.06 -6.27 -8.29
CA ILE A 56 -38.54 -5.46 -9.44
C ILE A 56 -38.58 -6.29 -10.72
N LEU A 57 -37.54 -7.09 -10.97
CA LEU A 57 -37.44 -7.93 -12.17
C LEU A 57 -38.31 -9.20 -12.09
N GLY A 58 -38.93 -9.49 -10.95
CA GLY A 58 -39.79 -10.65 -10.74
C GLY A 58 -39.03 -11.98 -10.83
N VAL A 59 -37.77 -11.98 -10.40
CA VAL A 59 -36.89 -13.15 -10.39
C VAL A 59 -36.38 -13.40 -8.97
N THR A 60 -35.89 -14.59 -8.70
CA THR A 60 -35.18 -14.86 -7.44
C THR A 60 -33.76 -14.29 -7.49
N THR A 61 -33.16 -14.04 -6.32
CA THR A 61 -31.74 -13.67 -6.23
C THR A 61 -30.84 -14.76 -6.82
N SER A 62 -31.23 -16.04 -6.71
CA SER A 62 -30.55 -17.19 -7.34
C SER A 62 -30.53 -17.09 -8.86
N GLU A 63 -31.67 -16.79 -9.48
CA GLU A 63 -31.77 -16.66 -10.95
C GLU A 63 -30.99 -15.44 -11.45
N LEU A 64 -31.01 -14.34 -10.69
CA LEU A 64 -30.28 -13.13 -10.99
C LEU A 64 -28.75 -13.34 -10.97
N LEU A 65 -28.24 -14.06 -9.98
CA LEU A 65 -26.82 -14.37 -9.83
C LEU A 65 -26.33 -15.40 -10.87
N ASN A 66 -27.14 -16.43 -11.15
CA ASN A 66 -26.83 -17.41 -12.18
C ASN A 66 -27.01 -16.87 -13.61
N GLY A 67 -27.82 -15.82 -13.78
CA GLY A 67 -28.12 -15.20 -15.07
C GLY A 67 -29.05 -16.04 -15.96
N GLU A 68 -29.85 -16.92 -15.37
CA GLU A 68 -30.75 -17.85 -16.06
C GLU A 68 -32.03 -18.09 -15.24
N LYS A 69 -33.19 -18.22 -15.92
CA LYS A 69 -34.47 -18.57 -15.28
C LYS A 69 -34.53 -20.07 -14.97
N GLY A 70 -35.07 -20.44 -13.80
CA GLY A 70 -35.32 -21.84 -13.44
C GLY A 70 -34.18 -22.58 -12.73
N ALA A 71 -33.24 -21.87 -12.11
CA ALA A 71 -32.25 -22.49 -11.24
C ALA A 71 -32.95 -23.13 -10.02
N SER A 72 -32.90 -24.48 -9.91
CA SER A 72 -33.60 -25.25 -8.86
C SER A 72 -33.14 -24.85 -7.44
N PRO A 73 -34.07 -24.71 -6.47
CA PRO A 73 -33.79 -24.26 -5.11
C PRO A 73 -32.94 -25.23 -4.26
N GLU A 74 -32.84 -26.52 -4.61
CA GLU A 74 -32.25 -27.54 -3.72
C GLU A 74 -30.71 -27.56 -3.66
N LYS A 75 -30.01 -26.86 -4.57
CA LYS A 75 -28.54 -26.68 -4.50
C LYS A 75 -28.12 -25.26 -4.11
N SER A 76 -29.09 -24.39 -3.81
CA SER A 76 -28.90 -22.94 -3.86
C SER A 76 -28.69 -22.29 -2.49
N GLY A 77 -29.14 -22.87 -1.38
CA GLY A 77 -29.03 -22.20 -0.05
C GLY A 77 -27.59 -21.88 0.37
N GLU A 78 -26.71 -22.87 0.34
CA GLU A 78 -25.29 -22.71 0.71
C GLU A 78 -24.50 -21.96 -0.36
N ALA A 79 -24.76 -22.27 -1.64
CA ALA A 79 -24.12 -21.60 -2.77
C ALA A 79 -24.49 -20.11 -2.86
N LEU A 80 -25.71 -19.73 -2.50
CA LEU A 80 -26.20 -18.34 -2.52
C LEU A 80 -25.68 -17.56 -1.33
N VAL A 81 -25.54 -18.17 -0.15
CA VAL A 81 -24.87 -17.54 1.00
C VAL A 81 -23.40 -17.34 0.70
N GLU A 82 -22.71 -18.33 0.11
CA GLU A 82 -21.30 -18.19 -0.27
C GLU A 82 -21.09 -17.19 -1.42
N GLU A 83 -21.99 -17.17 -2.40
CA GLU A 83 -21.97 -16.19 -3.49
C GLU A 83 -22.28 -14.78 -2.98
N THR A 84 -23.20 -14.63 -2.03
CA THR A 84 -23.50 -13.38 -1.33
C THR A 84 -22.28 -12.94 -0.49
N LEU A 85 -21.63 -13.83 0.27
CA LEU A 85 -20.44 -13.48 1.03
C LEU A 85 -19.28 -13.03 0.11
N LEU A 86 -19.01 -13.79 -0.95
CA LEU A 86 -18.02 -13.42 -1.97
C LEU A 86 -18.37 -12.11 -2.68
N TYR A 87 -19.67 -11.82 -2.83
CA TYR A 87 -20.16 -10.58 -3.41
C TYR A 87 -19.84 -9.38 -2.53
N SER A 88 -20.11 -9.49 -1.23
CA SER A 88 -19.82 -8.43 -0.24
C SER A 88 -18.33 -8.10 -0.21
N ASP A 89 -17.48 -9.13 -0.24
CA ASP A 89 -16.03 -8.96 -0.26
C ASP A 89 -15.53 -8.30 -1.56
N LYS A 90 -16.08 -8.69 -2.72
CA LYS A 90 -15.72 -8.09 -4.01
C LYS A 90 -16.18 -6.63 -4.13
N SER A 91 -17.38 -6.30 -3.63
CA SER A 91 -17.89 -4.93 -3.66
C SER A 91 -17.12 -4.02 -2.69
N ALA A 92 -16.76 -4.53 -1.51
CA ALA A 92 -15.90 -3.84 -0.55
C ALA A 92 -14.48 -3.61 -1.10
N ALA A 93 -13.88 -4.64 -1.72
CA ALA A 93 -12.57 -4.53 -2.37
C ALA A 93 -12.58 -3.48 -3.51
N GLN A 94 -13.65 -3.45 -4.31
CA GLN A 94 -13.80 -2.47 -5.39
C GLN A 94 -13.95 -1.03 -4.87
N LYS A 95 -14.66 -0.82 -3.75
CA LYS A 95 -14.75 0.49 -3.07
C LYS A 95 -13.39 0.94 -2.54
N LEU A 96 -12.65 0.04 -1.90
CA LEU A 96 -11.31 0.32 -1.39
C LEU A 96 -10.32 0.70 -2.50
N ASP A 97 -10.35 0.01 -3.65
CA ASP A 97 -9.48 0.33 -4.77
C ASP A 97 -9.82 1.67 -5.44
N ARG A 98 -11.12 2.00 -5.55
CA ARG A 98 -11.53 3.34 -6.01
C ARG A 98 -11.11 4.43 -5.03
N ALA A 99 -11.27 4.20 -3.72
CA ALA A 99 -10.84 5.12 -2.69
C ALA A 99 -9.33 5.35 -2.72
N ARG A 100 -8.53 4.28 -2.83
CA ARG A 100 -7.07 4.35 -3.00
C ARG A 100 -6.68 5.15 -4.24
N GLY A 101 -7.36 4.94 -5.37
CA GLY A 101 -7.14 5.71 -6.59
C GLY A 101 -7.43 7.21 -6.41
N MET A 102 -8.56 7.55 -5.78
CA MET A 102 -8.89 8.94 -5.47
C MET A 102 -7.85 9.58 -4.54
N ILE A 103 -7.50 8.91 -3.44
CA ILE A 103 -6.46 9.39 -2.50
C ILE A 103 -5.14 9.61 -3.24
N PHE A 104 -4.73 8.67 -4.09
CA PHE A 104 -3.52 8.82 -4.90
C PHE A 104 -3.56 10.07 -5.79
N THR A 105 -4.69 10.32 -6.46
CA THR A 105 -4.83 11.53 -7.31
C THR A 105 -4.79 12.82 -6.50
N PHE A 106 -5.46 12.88 -5.34
CA PHE A 106 -5.43 14.04 -4.46
C PHE A 106 -4.03 14.29 -3.92
N LEU A 107 -3.36 13.24 -3.46
CA LEU A 107 -1.98 13.30 -2.96
C LEU A 107 -1.04 13.79 -4.07
N SER A 108 -1.11 13.20 -5.27
CA SER A 108 -0.28 13.61 -6.40
C SER A 108 -0.52 15.08 -6.78
N SER A 109 -1.78 15.52 -6.79
CA SER A 109 -2.12 16.93 -7.07
C SER A 109 -1.56 17.87 -6.00
N SER A 110 -1.56 17.46 -4.73
CA SER A 110 -1.01 18.25 -3.63
C SER A 110 0.50 18.43 -3.76
N PHE A 111 1.25 17.39 -4.13
CA PHE A 111 2.70 17.50 -4.38
C PHE A 111 3.03 18.45 -5.54
N ILE A 112 2.25 18.39 -6.64
CA ILE A 112 2.43 19.28 -7.79
C ILE A 112 2.14 20.73 -7.38
N LEU A 113 1.02 20.97 -6.69
CA LEU A 113 0.66 22.30 -6.23
C LEU A 113 1.74 22.88 -5.30
N ALA A 114 2.24 22.09 -4.35
CA ALA A 114 3.31 22.51 -3.45
C ALA A 114 4.59 22.89 -4.23
N ALA A 115 4.98 22.10 -5.22
CA ALA A 115 6.13 22.42 -6.07
C ALA A 115 5.93 23.74 -6.83
N VAL A 116 4.76 23.94 -7.45
CA VAL A 116 4.42 25.16 -8.20
C VAL A 116 4.45 26.39 -7.29
N ILE A 117 3.89 26.31 -6.08
CA ILE A 117 3.93 27.40 -5.10
C ILE A 117 5.38 27.77 -4.77
N CYS A 118 6.23 26.77 -4.48
CA CYS A 118 7.65 27.01 -4.20
C CYS A 118 8.39 27.64 -5.39
N PHE A 119 8.09 27.24 -6.63
CA PHE A 119 8.68 27.86 -7.82
C PHE A 119 8.28 29.34 -7.97
N ILE A 120 7.00 29.66 -7.76
CA ILE A 120 6.50 31.04 -7.85
C ILE A 120 7.15 31.89 -6.75
N CYS A 121 7.19 31.40 -5.51
CA CYS A 121 7.81 32.12 -4.40
C CYS A 121 9.30 32.39 -4.64
N ASP A 122 10.06 31.39 -5.09
CA ASP A 122 11.49 31.53 -5.35
C ASP A 122 11.75 32.52 -6.50
N PHE A 123 10.96 32.45 -7.58
CA PHE A 123 11.06 33.39 -8.69
C PHE A 123 10.73 34.83 -8.26
N CYS A 124 9.69 35.04 -7.46
CA CYS A 124 9.30 36.37 -7.00
C CYS A 124 10.31 36.99 -6.01
N ILE A 125 10.96 36.18 -5.17
CA ILE A 125 11.88 36.65 -4.13
C ILE A 125 13.30 36.84 -4.70
N ALA A 126 13.81 35.84 -5.40
CA ALA A 126 15.22 35.80 -5.81
C ALA A 126 15.43 36.22 -7.28
N GLY A 127 14.37 36.28 -8.09
CA GLY A 127 14.48 36.53 -9.54
C GLY A 127 15.18 35.40 -10.32
N GLN A 128 15.60 34.35 -9.63
CA GLN A 128 16.27 33.15 -10.15
C GLN A 128 15.77 31.92 -9.39
N LEU A 129 15.85 30.76 -10.03
CA LEU A 129 15.45 29.49 -9.41
C LEU A 129 16.65 28.83 -8.72
N THR A 130 16.69 28.87 -7.40
CA THR A 130 17.82 28.35 -6.60
C THR A 130 17.36 27.26 -5.63
N TRP A 131 16.61 27.62 -4.59
CA TRP A 131 16.14 26.67 -3.58
C TRP A 131 14.92 25.87 -4.03
N SER A 132 14.13 26.40 -4.98
CA SER A 132 12.95 25.70 -5.52
C SER A 132 13.31 24.37 -6.16
N TYR A 133 14.47 24.23 -6.80
CA TYR A 133 14.92 22.96 -7.37
C TYR A 133 15.12 21.89 -6.30
N LEU A 134 15.73 22.26 -5.16
CA LEU A 134 15.93 21.33 -4.05
C LEU A 134 14.59 20.82 -3.51
N VAL A 135 13.62 21.71 -3.34
CA VAL A 135 12.27 21.35 -2.90
C VAL A 135 11.57 20.48 -3.94
N ALA A 136 11.64 20.83 -5.22
CA ALA A 136 10.99 20.10 -6.30
C ALA A 136 11.52 18.66 -6.44
N PHE A 137 12.84 18.46 -6.41
CA PHE A 137 13.41 17.11 -6.44
C PHE A 137 13.04 16.32 -5.18
N SER A 138 13.06 16.94 -4.01
CA SER A 138 12.67 16.27 -2.76
C SER A 138 11.20 15.80 -2.80
N LEU A 139 10.30 16.64 -3.33
CA LEU A 139 8.89 16.30 -3.56
C LEU A 139 8.75 15.17 -4.59
N LEU A 140 9.49 15.20 -5.69
CA LEU A 140 9.47 14.15 -6.71
C LEU A 140 9.91 12.80 -6.14
N PHE A 141 11.04 12.74 -5.43
CA PHE A 141 11.53 11.50 -4.82
C PHE A 141 10.59 11.01 -3.71
N GLY A 142 10.03 11.90 -2.91
CA GLY A 142 9.00 11.57 -1.92
C GLY A 142 7.75 10.97 -2.56
N TRP A 143 7.28 11.56 -3.65
CA TRP A 143 6.14 11.05 -4.41
C TRP A 143 6.42 9.67 -5.02
N LEU A 144 7.61 9.46 -5.61
CA LEU A 144 8.04 8.16 -6.14
C LEU A 144 8.04 7.07 -5.07
N LEU A 145 8.47 7.40 -3.84
CA LEU A 145 8.47 6.48 -2.71
C LEU A 145 7.06 6.04 -2.29
N LEU A 146 6.06 6.91 -2.48
CA LEU A 146 4.67 6.63 -2.11
C LEU A 146 3.92 5.80 -3.16
N LEU A 147 4.41 5.73 -4.41
CA LEU A 147 3.77 4.96 -5.50
C LEU A 147 3.43 3.50 -5.15
N PRO A 148 4.34 2.71 -4.54
CA PRO A 148 4.07 1.31 -4.24
C PRO A 148 2.93 1.10 -3.24
N LEU A 149 2.66 2.08 -2.37
CA LEU A 149 1.59 2.00 -1.37
C LEU A 149 0.20 1.97 -2.02
N PHE A 150 0.04 2.67 -3.15
CA PHE A 150 -1.24 2.80 -3.84
C PHE A 150 -1.41 1.82 -4.99
N LYS A 151 -0.32 1.47 -5.70
CA LYS A 151 -0.39 0.62 -6.90
C LYS A 151 -0.22 -0.88 -6.62
N ALA A 152 0.44 -1.26 -5.52
CA ALA A 152 0.74 -2.67 -5.26
C ALA A 152 -0.48 -3.41 -4.67
N ARG A 153 -1.11 -4.28 -5.48
CA ARG A 153 -2.02 -5.34 -4.98
C ARG A 153 -1.19 -6.51 -4.46
N GLY A 154 -0.65 -6.38 -3.25
CA GLY A 154 0.16 -7.40 -2.58
C GLY A 154 1.65 -7.09 -2.53
N HIS A 155 2.33 -7.64 -1.52
CA HIS A 155 3.76 -7.40 -1.21
C HIS A 155 4.14 -5.90 -1.13
N ILE A 156 3.26 -5.08 -0.55
CA ILE A 156 3.44 -3.61 -0.43
C ILE A 156 4.80 -3.27 0.18
N ILE A 157 5.17 -3.96 1.28
CA ILE A 157 6.42 -3.73 2.00
C ILE A 157 7.64 -3.98 1.10
N ARG A 158 7.63 -5.05 0.29
CA ARG A 158 8.72 -5.38 -0.64
C ARG A 158 8.88 -4.30 -1.70
N ASN A 159 7.77 -3.87 -2.28
CA ASN A 159 7.80 -2.90 -3.36
C ASN A 159 8.19 -1.51 -2.85
N LEU A 160 7.79 -1.15 -1.62
CA LEU A 160 8.25 0.06 -0.93
C LEU A 160 9.75 0.01 -0.66
N LEU A 161 10.27 -1.14 -0.18
CA LEU A 161 11.69 -1.31 0.09
C LEU A 161 12.54 -1.25 -1.19
N LEU A 162 12.03 -1.80 -2.30
CA LEU A 162 12.63 -1.67 -3.63
C LEU A 162 12.64 -0.21 -4.10
N ALA A 163 11.52 0.50 -3.94
CA ALA A 163 11.45 1.92 -4.29
C ALA A 163 12.45 2.75 -3.49
N LEU A 164 12.50 2.57 -2.16
CA LEU A 164 13.47 3.23 -1.28
C LEU A 164 14.92 2.94 -1.72
N SER A 165 15.22 1.68 -2.02
CA SER A 165 16.57 1.28 -2.48
C SER A 165 16.94 1.94 -3.80
N LEU A 166 15.98 2.06 -4.73
CA LEU A 166 16.18 2.66 -6.04
C LEU A 166 16.28 4.20 -5.97
N THR A 167 15.54 4.85 -5.07
CA THR A 167 15.47 6.31 -4.99
C THR A 167 16.51 6.94 -4.06
N ALA A 168 16.98 6.24 -3.03
CA ALA A 168 17.86 6.81 -2.01
C ALA A 168 19.20 7.32 -2.58
N ILE A 169 19.89 6.51 -3.40
CA ILE A 169 21.20 6.88 -3.96
C ILE A 169 21.08 8.02 -4.99
N PRO A 170 20.14 7.98 -5.97
CA PRO A 170 19.93 9.09 -6.88
C PRO A 170 19.54 10.39 -6.17
N TYR A 171 18.69 10.31 -5.13
CA TYR A 171 18.32 11.48 -4.33
C TYR A 171 19.55 12.12 -3.67
N LEU A 172 20.41 11.33 -3.03
CA LEU A 172 21.64 11.83 -2.42
C LEU A 172 22.60 12.43 -3.45
N ALA A 173 22.66 11.89 -4.67
CA ALA A 173 23.49 12.42 -5.76
C ALA A 173 22.99 13.81 -6.21
N VAL A 174 21.68 13.95 -6.39
CA VAL A 174 21.04 15.22 -6.76
C VAL A 174 21.23 16.25 -5.65
N LEU A 175 20.97 15.85 -4.39
CA LEU A 175 21.13 16.70 -3.22
C LEU A 175 22.57 17.22 -3.08
N SER A 176 23.56 16.34 -3.23
CA SER A 176 24.97 16.73 -3.13
C SER A 176 25.40 17.71 -4.24
N ARG A 177 24.89 17.55 -5.46
CA ARG A 177 25.15 18.49 -6.56
C ARG A 177 24.49 19.85 -6.31
N LEU A 178 23.25 19.86 -5.83
CA LEU A 178 22.50 21.09 -5.56
C LEU A 178 23.10 21.90 -4.40
N LEU A 179 23.56 21.23 -3.33
CA LEU A 179 24.20 21.89 -2.20
C LEU A 179 25.69 22.20 -2.43
N GLY A 180 26.31 21.67 -3.50
CA GLY A 180 27.75 21.83 -3.73
C GLY A 180 28.63 21.12 -2.68
N LEU A 181 28.08 20.14 -1.94
CA LEU A 181 28.77 19.44 -0.86
C LEU A 181 29.06 17.98 -1.26
N PRO A 182 30.25 17.66 -1.80
CA PRO A 182 30.58 16.30 -2.26
C PRO A 182 30.72 15.30 -1.11
N VAL A 183 31.03 15.79 0.10
CA VAL A 183 31.10 14.97 1.31
C VAL A 183 29.75 14.34 1.62
N LEU A 184 28.65 15.06 1.37
CA LEU A 184 27.29 14.58 1.61
C LEU A 184 26.97 13.33 0.79
N TYR A 185 27.38 13.28 -0.48
CA TYR A 185 27.20 12.10 -1.32
C TYR A 185 28.05 10.92 -0.84
N LYS A 186 29.35 11.14 -0.62
CA LYS A 186 30.26 10.06 -0.23
C LYS A 186 29.87 9.43 1.11
N MET A 187 29.58 10.25 2.10
CA MET A 187 29.15 9.79 3.41
C MET A 187 27.73 9.19 3.37
N GLY A 188 26.79 9.92 2.74
CA GLY A 188 25.39 9.53 2.68
C GLY A 188 25.16 8.20 1.94
N THR A 189 25.92 7.93 0.87
CA THR A 189 25.81 6.67 0.13
C THR A 189 26.25 5.47 0.97
N VAL A 190 27.36 5.57 1.71
CA VAL A 190 27.82 4.50 2.61
C VAL A 190 26.78 4.23 3.70
N ILE A 191 26.27 5.28 4.34
CA ILE A 191 25.22 5.18 5.38
C ILE A 191 23.93 4.57 4.81
N SER A 192 23.54 4.98 3.60
CA SER A 192 22.35 4.47 2.93
C SER A 192 22.49 2.98 2.61
N VAL A 193 23.65 2.53 2.13
CA VAL A 193 23.90 1.11 1.86
C VAL A 193 23.80 0.28 3.14
N ILE A 194 24.43 0.71 4.23
CA ILE A 194 24.36 0.02 5.53
C ILE A 194 22.90 -0.08 6.01
N SER A 195 22.17 1.03 5.94
CA SER A 195 20.76 1.09 6.36
C SER A 195 19.86 0.20 5.49
N LEU A 196 20.04 0.22 4.17
CA LEU A 196 19.26 -0.58 3.22
C LEU A 196 19.52 -2.07 3.42
N LEU A 197 20.78 -2.48 3.60
CA LEU A 197 21.12 -3.87 3.92
C LEU A 197 20.45 -4.32 5.21
N GLY A 198 20.47 -3.50 6.25
CA GLY A 198 19.75 -3.76 7.51
C GLY A 198 18.25 -3.95 7.30
N LEU A 199 17.60 -3.05 6.57
CA LEU A 199 16.18 -3.13 6.25
C LEU A 199 15.82 -4.39 5.44
N TRP A 200 16.64 -4.78 4.46
CA TRP A 200 16.46 -6.01 3.70
C TRP A 200 16.63 -7.27 4.57
N CYS A 201 17.63 -7.30 5.45
CA CYS A 201 17.82 -8.41 6.40
C CYS A 201 16.60 -8.56 7.33
N ILE A 202 16.07 -7.46 7.84
CA ILE A 202 14.85 -7.44 8.66
C ILE A 202 13.66 -7.98 7.85
N TYR A 203 13.44 -7.43 6.65
CA TYR A 203 12.35 -7.86 5.78
C TYR A 203 12.41 -9.36 5.47
N LEU A 204 13.58 -9.88 5.09
CA LEU A 204 13.78 -11.31 4.80
C LEU A 204 13.53 -12.19 6.03
N SER A 205 13.94 -11.74 7.22
CA SER A 205 13.73 -12.46 8.47
C SER A 205 12.24 -12.63 8.77
N PHE A 206 11.44 -11.56 8.64
CA PHE A 206 9.99 -11.62 8.83
C PHE A 206 9.27 -12.33 7.67
N SER A 207 9.78 -12.25 6.45
CA SER A 207 9.18 -12.91 5.29
C SER A 207 9.40 -14.41 5.26
N LYS A 208 10.52 -14.92 5.79
CA LYS A 208 10.82 -16.36 5.85
C LYS A 208 10.30 -17.03 7.13
N ILE A 209 10.21 -16.28 8.24
CA ILE A 209 9.89 -16.83 9.56
C ILE A 209 8.51 -16.32 10.03
N THR A 210 7.46 -16.71 9.30
CA THR A 210 6.09 -16.23 9.56
C THR A 210 5.47 -16.84 10.82
N HIS A 211 5.82 -18.09 11.15
CA HIS A 211 5.21 -18.84 12.26
C HIS A 211 5.83 -18.54 13.64
N ARG A 212 7.09 -18.08 13.69
CA ARG A 212 7.83 -17.81 14.94
C ARG A 212 8.15 -16.32 15.09
N LYS A 213 7.12 -15.51 15.34
CA LYS A 213 7.23 -14.04 15.40
C LYS A 213 8.24 -13.54 16.45
N LEU A 214 8.34 -14.22 17.59
CA LEU A 214 9.32 -13.87 18.65
C LEU A 214 10.76 -14.15 18.21
N TYR A 215 10.98 -15.20 17.42
CA TYR A 215 12.30 -15.51 16.86
C TYR A 215 12.73 -14.47 15.81
N ALA A 216 11.81 -14.07 14.92
CA ALA A 216 12.06 -13.00 13.96
C ALA A 216 12.36 -11.65 14.65
N ALA A 217 11.67 -11.35 15.75
CA ALA A 217 11.96 -10.17 16.59
C ALA A 217 13.36 -10.22 17.22
N GLY A 218 13.81 -11.40 17.67
CA GLY A 218 15.19 -11.59 18.16
C GLY A 218 16.25 -11.31 17.08
N ILE A 219 16.03 -11.78 15.85
CA ILE A 219 16.92 -11.50 14.72
C ILE A 219 16.94 -10.01 14.38
N LEU A 220 15.78 -9.34 14.37
CA LEU A 220 15.68 -7.89 14.18
C LEU A 220 16.57 -7.13 15.17
N LEU A 221 16.49 -7.46 16.46
CA LEU A 221 17.29 -6.81 17.51
C LEU A 221 18.79 -7.01 17.27
N LEU A 222 19.20 -8.19 16.79
CA LEU A 222 20.60 -8.46 16.44
C LEU A 222 21.07 -7.70 15.20
N VAL A 223 20.21 -7.52 14.19
CA VAL A 223 20.56 -6.79 12.95
C VAL A 223 20.72 -5.29 13.21
N ILE A 224 20.02 -4.72 14.20
CA ILE A 224 20.14 -3.30 14.56
C ILE A 224 21.54 -2.95 15.06
N ILE A 225 22.20 -3.86 15.79
CA ILE A 225 23.53 -3.65 16.39
C ILE A 225 24.60 -3.27 15.35
N PRO A 226 24.89 -4.10 14.32
CA PRO A 226 25.90 -3.77 13.32
C PRO A 226 25.51 -2.57 12.46
N VAL A 227 24.21 -2.33 12.22
CA VAL A 227 23.75 -1.13 11.50
C VAL A 227 24.10 0.13 12.28
N MET A 228 23.79 0.18 13.58
CA MET A 228 24.08 1.32 14.43
C MET A 228 25.59 1.62 14.50
N TRP A 229 26.40 0.61 14.82
CA TRP A 229 27.85 0.74 14.88
C TRP A 229 28.46 1.14 13.53
N GLY A 230 27.96 0.55 12.43
CA GLY A 230 28.41 0.89 11.08
C GLY A 230 28.14 2.34 10.69
N ILE A 231 26.95 2.87 11.04
CA ILE A 231 26.60 4.28 10.81
C ILE A 231 27.52 5.19 11.63
N ASN A 232 27.64 4.95 12.93
CA ASN A 232 28.45 5.77 13.84
C ASN A 232 29.94 5.75 13.46
N TYR A 233 30.47 4.59 13.08
CA TYR A 233 31.82 4.47 12.55
C TYR A 233 31.99 5.29 11.27
N THR A 234 31.06 5.17 10.31
CA THR A 234 31.09 5.93 9.05
C THR A 234 31.10 7.44 9.32
N VAL A 235 30.24 7.91 10.23
CA VAL A 235 30.18 9.31 10.63
C VAL A 235 31.52 9.77 11.20
N SER A 236 32.10 9.03 12.14
CA SER A 236 33.40 9.38 12.74
C SER A 236 34.55 9.39 11.72
N PHE A 237 34.54 8.46 10.77
CA PHE A 237 35.55 8.36 9.71
C PHE A 237 35.50 9.59 8.79
N PHE A 238 34.31 10.02 8.37
CA PHE A 238 34.14 11.17 7.49
C PHE A 238 34.34 12.51 8.20
N LEU A 239 33.94 12.63 9.47
CA LEU A 239 34.15 13.84 10.28
C LEU A 239 35.59 13.97 10.82
N ARG A 240 36.40 12.90 10.72
CA ARG A 240 37.76 12.82 11.30
C ARG A 240 37.82 13.19 12.79
N GLN A 241 36.70 13.06 13.48
CA GLN A 241 36.59 13.28 14.92
C GLN A 241 36.31 11.94 15.58
N PRO A 242 37.04 11.59 16.66
CA PRO A 242 36.72 10.40 17.41
C PRO A 242 35.31 10.55 18.00
N LEU A 243 34.55 9.45 18.03
CA LEU A 243 33.28 9.46 18.75
C LEU A 243 33.48 9.86 20.20
N ASP A 244 32.63 10.79 20.65
CA ASP A 244 32.59 11.23 22.03
C ASP A 244 32.42 10.04 22.98
N ALA A 245 33.05 10.12 24.15
CA ALA A 245 32.97 9.07 25.15
C ALA A 245 31.52 8.79 25.58
N SER A 246 30.66 9.82 25.57
CA SER A 246 29.23 9.71 25.81
C SER A 246 28.53 8.86 24.74
N THR A 247 28.79 9.11 23.46
CA THR A 247 28.18 8.33 22.36
C THR A 247 28.61 6.88 22.40
N LYS A 248 29.91 6.61 22.64
CA LYS A 248 30.41 5.23 22.80
C LYS A 248 29.77 4.52 23.99
N PHE A 249 29.59 5.22 25.10
CA PHE A 249 28.91 4.66 26.28
C PHE A 249 27.45 4.34 25.99
N VAL A 250 26.72 5.26 25.35
CA VAL A 250 25.33 5.04 24.93
C VAL A 250 25.23 3.86 23.97
N ASP A 251 26.11 3.79 22.97
CA ASP A 251 26.15 2.66 22.02
C ASP A 251 26.45 1.33 22.71
N SER A 252 27.37 1.31 23.68
CA SER A 252 27.67 0.11 24.46
C SER A 252 26.50 -0.32 25.36
N LEU A 253 25.76 0.64 25.93
CA LEU A 253 24.60 0.36 26.76
C LEU A 253 23.41 -0.13 25.93
N THR A 254 23.15 0.51 24.78
CA THR A 254 22.08 0.09 23.87
C THR A 254 22.36 -1.28 23.28
N THR A 255 23.61 -1.59 22.92
CA THR A 255 23.97 -2.95 22.48
C THR A 255 23.74 -4.00 23.55
N LEU A 256 24.12 -3.75 24.81
CA LEU A 256 23.83 -4.65 25.92
C LEU A 256 22.31 -4.87 26.07
N ALA A 257 21.53 -3.78 26.08
CA ALA A 257 20.07 -3.85 26.21
C ALA A 257 19.42 -4.64 25.04
N LEU A 258 19.89 -4.44 23.81
CA LEU A 258 19.43 -5.15 22.62
C LEU A 258 19.78 -6.65 22.69
N LEU A 259 20.99 -7.00 23.15
CA LEU A 259 21.41 -8.39 23.33
C LEU A 259 20.59 -9.11 24.40
N VAL A 260 20.36 -8.48 25.55
CA VAL A 260 19.51 -9.04 26.63
C VAL A 260 18.08 -9.24 26.12
N SER A 261 17.54 -8.25 25.41
CA SER A 261 16.19 -8.33 24.84
C SER A 261 16.09 -9.43 23.78
N ALA A 262 17.11 -9.58 22.92
CA ALA A 262 17.17 -10.66 21.93
C ALA A 262 17.24 -12.04 22.60
N ALA A 263 18.08 -12.20 23.62
CA ALA A 263 18.19 -13.43 24.40
C ALA A 263 16.86 -13.81 25.08
N TYR A 264 16.14 -12.82 25.63
CA TYR A 264 14.81 -13.03 26.18
C TYR A 264 13.80 -13.49 25.12
N CYS A 265 13.78 -12.85 23.95
CA CYS A 265 12.92 -13.24 22.83
C CYS A 265 13.19 -14.69 22.37
N PHE A 266 14.45 -15.08 22.23
CA PHE A 266 14.83 -16.45 21.87
C PHE A 266 14.48 -17.46 22.96
N GLY A 267 14.75 -17.14 24.23
CA GLY A 267 14.43 -18.02 25.36
C GLY A 267 12.93 -18.26 25.52
N LYS A 268 12.12 -17.21 25.37
CA LYS A 268 10.65 -17.31 25.44
C LYS A 268 10.08 -18.17 24.30
N GLU A 269 10.61 -18.01 23.08
CA GLU A 269 10.19 -18.84 21.95
C GLU A 269 10.61 -20.30 22.11
N PHE A 270 11.81 -20.56 22.64
CA PHE A 270 12.29 -21.91 22.95
C PHE A 270 11.39 -22.62 23.97
N LEU A 271 11.00 -21.93 25.05
CA LEU A 271 10.07 -22.47 26.04
C LEU A 271 8.66 -22.74 25.45
N ARG A 272 8.21 -21.89 24.52
CA ARG A 272 6.92 -22.08 23.83
C ARG A 272 6.94 -23.31 22.93
N SER A 273 8.04 -23.54 22.20
CA SER A 273 8.21 -24.70 21.34
C SER A 273 8.33 -26.03 22.09
N ARG A 274 8.58 -26.01 23.41
CA ARG A 274 8.66 -27.21 24.26
C ARG A 274 7.32 -27.59 24.90
N LYS A 275 6.32 -26.69 24.85
CA LYS A 275 4.97 -26.91 25.41
C LYS A 275 3.95 -27.38 24.36
N GLN A 276 4.31 -27.40 23.08
CA GLN A 276 3.54 -27.97 21.96
C GLN A 276 4.15 -29.30 21.56
#